data_AF-A0A6N9FKC3-F1
#
_entry.id   AF-A0A6N9FKC3-F1
#
_cell.length_a   1.000
_cell.length_b   1.000
_cell.length_c   1.000
_cell.angle_alpha   90.00
_cell.angle_beta   90.00
_cell.angle_gamma   90.00
#
_symmetry.space_group_name_H-M   'P 1'
#
loop_
_entity.id
_entity.type
_entity.pdbx_description
1 polymer ?
#
loop_
_entity_poly.entity_id
_entity_poly.type
_entity_poly.pdbx_seq_one_letter_code
_entity_poly.pdbx_strand_id
1 'polypeptide(L)'
;MRTRPGRSRRDGVPGAPVRGARQQPRDRGLPGPGVRPLRLRRHGIRRVTVSFPSWCRIATLVRSVVGFKAVWLCTVLGAAAGDVWLGPLALLAFAGVQTFLSENRRRGLLVLASGLAMGLVMETVVVRAEWVSYAPGWPDSVLAPAWILALWGAFSLMSIDGLAWLRGRRMLAAVLGATGAPFAYFSGIALGAGSEAGVAFYLTVGLFYAAATPLLVELGGALEGGG
;
A
#
# COMPACT_ATOMS: atom_id res chain seq x y z
N MET A 1 -47.09 29.42 40.78
CA MET A 1 -46.06 29.51 39.71
C MET A 1 -44.77 30.01 40.34
N ARG A 2 -43.57 29.56 39.90
CA ARG A 2 -42.26 29.72 40.60
C ARG A 2 -42.18 28.97 41.96
N THR A 3 -41.02 28.57 42.52
CA THR A 3 -39.79 27.89 42.02
C THR A 3 -39.00 27.38 43.24
N ARG A 4 -38.36 26.20 43.19
CA ARG A 4 -37.20 25.82 44.05
C ARG A 4 -35.90 26.46 43.47
N PRO A 5 -34.70 26.43 44.12
CA PRO A 5 -34.29 25.70 45.33
C PRO A 5 -33.51 26.56 46.38
N GLY A 6 -32.92 25.93 47.41
CA GLY A 6 -31.75 26.48 48.12
C GLY A 6 -31.62 26.11 49.61
N ARG A 7 -30.51 25.45 49.98
CA ARG A 7 -29.93 25.48 51.34
C ARG A 7 -28.40 25.46 51.25
N SER A 8 -27.74 26.22 52.11
CA SER A 8 -26.32 26.59 52.01
C SER A 8 -25.37 25.69 52.82
N ARG A 9 -24.07 25.99 52.77
CA ARG A 9 -22.94 25.26 53.34
C ARG A 9 -22.37 25.93 54.60
N ARG A 10 -21.79 25.11 55.50
CA ARG A 10 -20.54 25.36 56.30
C ARG A 10 -20.57 26.42 57.41
N ASP A 11 -19.61 26.50 58.34
CA ASP A 11 -18.49 25.62 58.81
C ASP A 11 -18.35 25.86 60.36
N GLY A 12 -17.52 25.22 61.21
CA GLY A 12 -16.35 24.33 61.02
C GLY A 12 -16.14 23.35 62.21
N VAL A 13 -14.97 22.96 62.79
CA VAL A 13 -13.60 23.53 63.03
C VAL A 13 -13.42 24.10 64.46
N PRO A 14 -12.42 23.70 65.31
CA PRO A 14 -11.58 22.47 65.33
C PRO A 14 -11.37 21.83 66.75
N GLY A 15 -10.56 20.76 66.84
CA GLY A 15 -10.06 20.16 68.10
C GLY A 15 -8.68 19.48 67.94
N ALA A 16 -7.85 19.48 68.99
CA ALA A 16 -6.41 19.19 68.91
C ALA A 16 -6.01 17.69 69.01
N PRO A 17 -4.83 17.28 68.48
CA PRO A 17 -4.37 15.88 68.51
C PRO A 17 -3.59 15.51 69.78
N VAL A 18 -3.80 14.29 70.28
CA VAL A 18 -3.00 13.70 71.38
C VAL A 18 -1.83 12.88 70.80
N ARG A 19 -0.62 13.06 71.35
CA ARG A 19 0.61 12.40 70.89
C ARG A 19 1.43 11.92 72.08
N GLY A 20 1.51 10.61 72.32
CA GLY A 20 2.19 10.06 73.50
C GLY A 20 2.59 8.58 73.39
N ALA A 21 3.90 8.34 73.51
CA ALA A 21 4.57 7.09 73.91
C ALA A 21 3.95 5.71 73.57
N ARG A 22 4.52 5.05 72.55
CA ARG A 22 5.10 3.71 72.73
C ARG A 22 6.51 3.71 72.13
N GLN A 23 7.52 3.40 72.94
CA GLN A 23 8.88 3.15 72.44
C GLN A 23 9.00 1.66 72.10
N GLN A 24 9.58 1.36 70.94
CA GLN A 24 9.84 -0.01 70.49
C GLN A 24 11.33 -0.32 70.76
N PRO A 25 11.68 -1.50 71.29
CA PRO A 25 13.08 -1.83 71.60
C PRO A 25 13.94 -1.85 70.33
N ARG A 26 15.19 -1.40 70.46
CA ARG A 26 16.18 -1.40 69.38
C ARG A 26 16.97 -2.70 69.37
N ASP A 27 16.51 -3.68 68.61
CA ASP A 27 17.33 -4.86 68.31
C ASP A 27 18.56 -4.45 67.48
N ARG A 28 19.75 -4.53 68.10
CA ARG A 28 21.03 -4.36 67.41
C ARG A 28 21.40 -5.66 66.68
N GLY A 29 20.72 -5.91 65.56
CA GLY A 29 21.15 -6.94 64.60
C GLY A 29 22.57 -6.67 64.08
N LEU A 30 23.39 -7.71 64.03
CA LEU A 30 24.75 -7.64 63.50
C LEU A 30 24.74 -7.37 61.97
N PRO A 31 25.75 -6.68 61.42
CA PRO A 31 25.85 -6.47 59.97
C PRO A 31 26.14 -7.79 59.25
N GLY A 32 25.12 -8.34 58.58
CA GLY A 32 25.29 -9.52 57.72
C GLY A 32 26.20 -9.23 56.51
N PRO A 33 26.77 -10.28 55.88
CA PRO A 33 27.70 -10.13 54.77
C PRO A 33 27.07 -9.35 53.60
N GLY A 34 27.74 -8.29 53.17
CA GLY A 34 27.22 -7.30 52.22
C GLY A 34 27.13 -7.78 50.77
N VAL A 35 26.22 -8.72 50.49
CA VAL A 35 25.88 -9.15 49.13
C VAL A 35 25.22 -7.98 48.38
N ARG A 36 26.03 -7.17 47.69
CA ARG A 36 25.54 -6.14 46.77
C ARG A 36 24.67 -6.82 45.71
N PRO A 37 23.36 -6.52 45.59
CA PRO A 37 22.54 -7.10 44.54
C PRO A 37 23.03 -6.57 43.19
N LEU A 38 23.62 -7.48 42.39
CA LEU A 38 24.02 -7.21 41.01
C LEU A 38 22.78 -6.78 40.22
N ARG A 39 22.63 -5.47 40.00
CA ARG A 39 21.62 -4.91 39.10
C ARG A 39 21.97 -5.27 37.66
N LEU A 40 21.71 -6.52 37.29
CA LEU A 40 21.72 -6.98 35.92
C LEU A 40 20.77 -6.11 35.12
N ARG A 41 21.36 -5.17 34.37
CA ARG A 41 20.67 -4.18 33.54
C ARG A 41 20.00 -4.93 32.40
N ARG A 42 18.79 -5.45 32.64
CA ARG A 42 17.96 -6.16 31.66
C ARG A 42 17.78 -5.24 30.46
N HIS A 43 18.60 -5.43 29.44
CA HIS A 43 18.45 -4.70 28.19
C HIS A 43 17.12 -5.12 27.59
N GLY A 44 16.27 -4.13 27.32
CA GLY A 44 14.92 -4.38 26.84
C GLY A 44 14.98 -5.02 25.46
N ILE A 45 14.88 -6.35 25.42
CA ILE A 45 14.69 -7.11 24.18
C ILE A 45 13.40 -6.58 23.57
N ARG A 46 13.52 -5.71 22.55
CA ARG A 46 12.38 -5.28 21.74
C ARG A 46 11.77 -6.53 21.17
N ARG A 47 10.55 -6.88 21.62
CA ARG A 47 9.86 -8.10 21.20
C ARG A 47 9.50 -7.92 19.73
N VAL A 48 10.36 -8.44 18.83
CA VAL A 48 10.10 -8.45 17.39
C VAL A 48 8.98 -9.44 17.14
N THR A 49 7.74 -8.95 17.19
CA THR A 49 6.54 -9.71 16.85
C THR A 49 6.53 -9.95 15.34
N VAL A 50 7.17 -11.03 14.91
CA VAL A 50 7.06 -11.57 13.56
C VAL A 50 5.61 -12.03 13.38
N SER A 51 4.77 -11.14 12.86
CA SER A 51 3.37 -11.42 12.57
C SER A 51 3.31 -12.33 11.34
N PHE A 52 3.07 -13.62 11.56
CA PHE A 52 2.80 -14.57 10.49
C PHE A 52 1.56 -14.10 9.71
N PRO A 53 1.63 -13.95 8.37
CA PRO A 53 0.46 -13.61 7.58
C PRO A 53 -0.61 -14.70 7.72
N SER A 54 -1.84 -14.33 8.06
CA SER A 54 -2.99 -15.22 7.91
C SER A 54 -3.09 -15.68 6.45
N TRP A 55 -3.31 -16.98 6.22
CA TRP A 55 -3.18 -17.57 4.87
C TRP A 55 -3.99 -16.84 3.79
N CYS A 56 -5.17 -16.30 4.14
CA CYS A 56 -5.99 -15.48 3.25
C CYS A 56 -5.22 -14.31 2.61
N ARG A 57 -4.30 -13.65 3.36
CA ARG A 57 -3.50 -12.53 2.84
C ARG A 57 -2.39 -12.97 1.88
N ILE A 58 -1.88 -14.19 2.04
CA ILE A 58 -0.94 -14.79 1.07
C ILE A 58 -1.72 -15.22 -0.18
N ALA A 59 -2.92 -15.78 -0.02
CA ALA A 59 -3.79 -16.13 -1.13
C ALA A 59 -4.21 -14.91 -1.99
N THR A 60 -4.60 -13.78 -1.38
CA THR A 60 -4.91 -12.55 -2.15
C THR A 60 -3.68 -11.92 -2.79
N LEU A 61 -2.53 -11.93 -2.12
CA LEU A 61 -1.25 -11.49 -2.72
C LEU A 61 -0.88 -12.32 -3.94
N VAL A 62 -0.91 -13.66 -3.83
CA VAL A 62 -0.58 -14.58 -4.93
C VAL A 62 -1.58 -14.42 -6.07
N ARG A 63 -2.90 -14.38 -5.78
CA ARG A 63 -3.96 -14.12 -6.77
C ARG A 63 -3.68 -12.84 -7.56
N SER A 64 -3.34 -11.76 -6.88
CA SER A 64 -3.12 -10.45 -7.51
C SER A 64 -1.82 -10.39 -8.33
N VAL A 65 -0.73 -10.99 -7.85
CA VAL A 65 0.55 -11.03 -8.58
C VAL A 65 0.49 -11.96 -9.80
N VAL A 66 -0.09 -13.15 -9.65
CA VAL A 66 -0.28 -14.11 -10.76
C VAL A 66 -1.25 -13.54 -11.79
N GLY A 67 -2.37 -12.94 -11.35
CA GLY A 67 -3.33 -12.28 -12.24
C GLY A 67 -2.70 -11.14 -13.04
N PHE A 68 -1.94 -10.25 -12.38
CA PHE A 68 -1.20 -9.20 -13.08
C PHE A 68 -0.21 -9.74 -14.11
N LYS A 69 0.53 -10.82 -13.79
CA LYS A 69 1.48 -11.43 -14.72
C LYS A 69 0.81 -12.18 -15.87
N ALA A 70 -0.36 -12.77 -15.65
CA ALA A 70 -1.18 -13.35 -16.72
C ALA A 70 -1.68 -12.27 -17.68
N VAL A 71 -2.25 -11.16 -17.18
CA VAL A 71 -2.65 -10.03 -18.04
C VAL A 71 -1.46 -9.46 -18.79
N TRP A 72 -0.32 -9.25 -18.12
CA TRP A 72 0.89 -8.74 -18.77
C TRP A 72 1.35 -9.63 -19.93
N LEU A 73 1.35 -10.95 -19.74
CA LEU A 73 1.74 -11.90 -20.78
C LEU A 73 0.76 -11.90 -21.96
N CYS A 74 -0.56 -11.92 -21.68
CA CYS A 74 -1.59 -11.85 -22.72
C CYS A 74 -1.54 -10.53 -23.51
N THR A 75 -1.31 -9.40 -22.85
CA THR A 75 -1.16 -8.10 -23.51
C THR A 75 0.09 -8.05 -24.38
N VAL A 76 1.26 -8.43 -23.84
CA VAL A 76 2.55 -8.28 -24.55
C VAL A 76 2.66 -9.25 -25.73
N LEU A 77 2.31 -10.53 -25.54
CA LEU A 77 2.33 -11.50 -26.63
C LEU A 77 1.19 -11.25 -27.63
N GLY A 78 0.03 -10.76 -27.19
CA GLY A 78 -1.05 -10.35 -28.07
C GLY A 78 -0.63 -9.20 -28.99
N ALA A 79 -0.09 -8.11 -28.41
CA ALA A 79 0.44 -6.99 -29.18
C ALA A 79 1.53 -7.42 -30.17
N ALA A 80 2.50 -8.25 -29.74
CA ALA A 80 3.56 -8.77 -30.61
C ALA A 80 3.04 -9.69 -31.74
N ALA A 81 1.89 -10.34 -31.55
CA ALA A 81 1.22 -11.17 -32.56
C ALA A 81 0.14 -10.42 -33.37
N GLY A 82 -0.11 -9.14 -33.10
CA GLY A 82 -1.18 -8.33 -33.70
C GLY A 82 -2.58 -8.53 -33.09
N ASP A 83 -2.77 -9.48 -32.16
CA ASP A 83 -4.03 -9.63 -31.42
C ASP A 83 -4.05 -8.70 -30.20
N VAL A 84 -4.37 -7.44 -30.49
CA VAL A 84 -4.51 -6.36 -29.49
C VAL A 84 -5.65 -6.58 -28.48
N TRP A 85 -6.55 -7.56 -28.68
CA TRP A 85 -7.70 -7.77 -27.80
C TRP A 85 -7.43 -8.73 -26.63
N LEU A 86 -6.40 -9.58 -26.70
CA LEU A 86 -6.03 -10.49 -25.61
C LEU A 86 -5.74 -9.76 -24.29
N GLY A 87 -5.08 -8.60 -24.36
CA GLY A 87 -4.78 -7.78 -23.17
C GLY A 87 -6.04 -7.26 -22.46
N PRO A 88 -6.91 -6.50 -23.15
CA PRO A 88 -8.20 -6.05 -22.61
C PRO A 88 -9.10 -7.19 -22.11
N LEU A 89 -9.18 -8.31 -22.83
CA LEU A 89 -9.95 -9.49 -22.41
C LEU A 89 -9.38 -10.12 -21.12
N ALA A 90 -8.06 -10.24 -21.01
CA ALA A 90 -7.40 -10.73 -19.80
C ALA A 90 -7.60 -9.78 -18.61
N LEU A 91 -7.56 -8.45 -18.82
CA LEU A 91 -7.89 -7.48 -17.77
C LEU A 91 -9.36 -7.65 -17.32
N LEU A 92 -10.31 -7.78 -18.24
CA LEU A 92 -11.73 -7.97 -17.89
C LEU A 92 -11.94 -9.24 -17.06
N ALA A 93 -11.28 -10.34 -17.41
CA ALA A 93 -11.30 -11.57 -16.62
C ALA A 93 -10.68 -11.37 -15.21
N PHE A 94 -9.50 -10.76 -15.11
CA PHE A 94 -8.83 -10.51 -13.83
C PHE A 94 -9.60 -9.53 -12.93
N ALA A 95 -10.15 -8.46 -13.50
CA ALA A 95 -11.01 -7.49 -12.82
C ALA A 95 -12.32 -8.13 -12.36
N GLY A 96 -12.91 -9.01 -13.17
CA GLY A 96 -14.05 -9.84 -12.78
C GLY A 96 -13.75 -10.70 -11.56
N VAL A 97 -12.63 -11.44 -11.57
CA VAL A 97 -12.21 -12.28 -10.44
C VAL A 97 -11.91 -11.47 -9.18
N GLN A 98 -11.16 -10.35 -9.27
CA GLN A 98 -10.93 -9.45 -8.12
C GLN A 98 -12.25 -8.87 -7.58
N THR A 99 -13.20 -8.49 -8.44
CA THR A 99 -14.47 -7.86 -8.03
C THR A 99 -15.48 -8.87 -7.48
N PHE A 100 -15.50 -10.10 -8.00
CA PHE A 100 -16.33 -11.18 -7.48
C PHE A 100 -15.86 -11.64 -6.09
N LEU A 101 -14.54 -11.74 -5.89
CA LEU A 101 -13.89 -12.18 -4.65
C LEU A 101 -13.44 -11.04 -3.73
N SER A 102 -14.02 -9.84 -3.86
CA SER A 102 -13.78 -8.69 -2.97
C SER A 102 -15.05 -8.29 -2.23
N GLU A 103 -14.94 -8.20 -0.91
CA GLU A 103 -15.97 -7.66 -0.01
C GLU A 103 -16.29 -6.20 -0.34
N ASN A 104 -15.29 -5.41 -0.73
CA ASN A 104 -15.44 -4.01 -1.10
C ASN A 104 -15.17 -3.82 -2.61
N ARG A 105 -16.25 -3.99 -3.40
CA ARG A 105 -16.22 -3.80 -4.86
C ARG A 105 -15.94 -2.35 -5.26
N ARG A 106 -16.47 -1.38 -4.52
CA ARG A 106 -16.28 0.07 -4.78
C ARG A 106 -14.80 0.45 -4.70
N ARG A 107 -14.07 -0.06 -3.72
CA ARG A 107 -12.61 0.10 -3.56
C ARG A 107 -11.85 -0.42 -4.79
N GLY A 108 -12.19 -1.61 -5.28
CA GLY A 108 -11.60 -2.18 -6.50
C GLY A 108 -11.85 -1.32 -7.74
N LEU A 109 -13.10 -0.92 -7.97
CA LEU A 109 -13.50 -0.11 -9.12
C LEU A 109 -12.88 1.29 -9.12
N LEU A 110 -12.78 1.96 -7.96
CA LEU A 110 -12.16 3.28 -7.85
C LEU A 110 -10.64 3.24 -8.08
N VAL A 111 -9.95 2.21 -7.57
CA VAL A 111 -8.52 2.03 -7.83
C VAL A 111 -8.27 1.69 -9.30
N LEU A 112 -9.09 0.82 -9.90
CA LEU A 112 -9.05 0.48 -11.33
C LEU A 112 -9.24 1.72 -12.21
N ALA A 113 -10.29 2.52 -11.96
CA ALA A 113 -10.54 3.76 -12.69
C ALA A 113 -9.40 4.78 -12.54
N SER A 114 -8.82 4.89 -11.34
CA SER A 114 -7.66 5.76 -11.09
C SER A 114 -6.41 5.30 -11.86
N GLY A 115 -6.15 3.99 -11.89
CA GLY A 115 -5.05 3.40 -12.65
C GLY A 115 -5.19 3.61 -14.16
N LEU A 116 -6.39 3.36 -14.70
CA LEU A 116 -6.69 3.59 -16.12
C LEU A 116 -6.58 5.07 -16.50
N ALA A 117 -7.00 6.00 -15.64
CA ALA A 117 -6.86 7.43 -15.87
C ALA A 117 -5.38 7.89 -15.85
N MET A 118 -4.58 7.42 -14.88
CA MET A 118 -3.13 7.68 -14.83
C MET A 118 -2.43 7.12 -16.07
N GLY A 119 -2.79 5.91 -16.50
CA GLY A 119 -2.28 5.29 -17.71
C GLY A 119 -2.64 6.07 -18.96
N LEU A 120 -3.91 6.42 -19.16
CA LEU A 120 -4.34 7.18 -20.34
C LEU A 120 -3.57 8.51 -20.49
N VAL A 121 -3.29 9.21 -19.40
CA VAL A 121 -2.46 10.42 -19.41
C VAL A 121 -1.00 10.10 -19.77
N MET A 122 -0.36 9.17 -19.07
CA MET A 122 1.05 8.81 -19.28
C MET A 122 1.30 8.27 -20.70
N GLU A 123 0.49 7.33 -21.15
CA GLU A 123 0.62 6.67 -22.44
C GLU A 123 0.38 7.64 -23.60
N THR A 124 -0.61 8.53 -23.46
CA THR A 124 -0.85 9.59 -24.45
C THR A 124 0.33 10.57 -24.49
N VAL A 125 0.98 10.89 -23.35
CA VAL A 125 2.18 11.74 -23.35
C VAL A 125 3.34 11.11 -24.13
N VAL A 126 3.65 9.82 -23.91
CA VAL A 126 4.79 9.17 -24.59
C VAL A 126 4.53 8.89 -26.07
N VAL A 127 3.30 8.54 -26.46
CA VAL A 127 2.91 8.40 -27.88
C VAL A 127 2.94 9.76 -28.59
N ARG A 128 2.42 10.82 -27.97
CA ARG A 128 2.38 12.18 -28.57
C ARG A 128 3.73 12.90 -28.58
N ALA A 129 4.71 12.39 -27.84
CA ALA A 129 6.11 12.80 -27.91
C ALA A 129 6.93 11.95 -28.91
N GLU A 130 6.29 11.00 -29.61
CA GLU A 130 6.92 10.06 -30.55
C GLU A 130 8.04 9.22 -29.90
N TRP A 131 7.96 9.02 -28.58
CA TRP A 131 8.98 8.29 -27.79
C TRP A 131 8.78 6.78 -27.78
N VAL A 132 7.61 6.30 -28.19
CA VAL A 132 7.29 4.89 -28.37
C VAL A 132 6.35 4.71 -29.56
N SER A 133 6.66 3.73 -30.41
CA SER A 133 5.75 3.24 -31.45
C SER A 133 5.20 1.88 -31.00
N TYR A 134 3.88 1.74 -30.93
CA TYR A 134 3.23 0.54 -30.47
C TYR A 134 2.85 -0.39 -31.63
N ALA A 135 2.85 -1.71 -31.39
CA ALA A 135 2.63 -2.70 -32.45
C ALA A 135 1.34 -2.46 -33.26
N PRO A 136 1.37 -2.65 -34.61
CA PRO A 136 0.23 -2.38 -35.48
C PRO A 136 -0.92 -3.36 -35.21
N GLY A 137 -2.15 -2.85 -35.34
CA GLY A 137 -3.38 -3.59 -35.02
C GLY A 137 -4.41 -2.78 -34.24
N TRP A 138 -3.99 -1.66 -33.63
CA TRP A 138 -4.89 -0.62 -33.14
C TRP A 138 -5.14 0.44 -34.24
N PRO A 139 -6.35 1.03 -34.37
CA PRO A 139 -6.59 2.13 -35.31
C PRO A 139 -5.72 3.36 -35.00
N ASP A 140 -5.31 4.09 -36.05
CA ASP A 140 -4.56 5.35 -35.90
C ASP A 140 -5.33 6.34 -35.02
N SER A 141 -4.75 6.64 -33.86
CA SER A 141 -5.46 7.22 -32.72
C SER A 141 -4.60 8.26 -32.02
N VAL A 142 -5.21 9.42 -31.74
CA VAL A 142 -4.59 10.51 -30.95
C VAL A 142 -4.40 10.12 -29.48
N LEU A 143 -5.02 9.00 -29.06
CA LEU A 143 -5.00 8.42 -27.71
C LEU A 143 -4.23 7.09 -27.69
N ALA A 144 -3.70 6.75 -26.52
CA ALA A 144 -3.08 5.46 -26.24
C ALA A 144 -3.94 4.24 -26.65
N PRO A 145 -3.35 3.15 -27.20
CA PRO A 145 -4.08 1.92 -27.48
C PRO A 145 -4.73 1.33 -26.24
N ALA A 146 -5.97 0.82 -26.33
CA ALA A 146 -6.65 0.25 -25.16
C ALA A 146 -5.92 -0.99 -24.59
N TRP A 147 -5.06 -1.63 -25.39
CA TRP A 147 -4.28 -2.78 -24.97
C TRP A 147 -3.19 -2.43 -23.94
N ILE A 148 -2.48 -1.30 -24.09
CA ILE A 148 -1.45 -0.92 -23.09
C ILE A 148 -2.11 -0.45 -21.78
N LEU A 149 -3.30 0.16 -21.87
CA LEU A 149 -4.13 0.50 -20.70
C LEU A 149 -4.57 -0.74 -19.91
N ALA A 150 -4.61 -1.93 -20.52
CA ALA A 150 -4.87 -3.18 -19.82
C ALA A 150 -3.81 -3.47 -18.73
N LEU A 151 -2.55 -3.09 -18.97
CA LEU A 151 -1.46 -3.21 -17.99
C LEU A 151 -1.67 -2.27 -16.80
N TRP A 152 -2.08 -1.03 -17.06
CA TRP A 152 -2.37 -0.04 -16.03
C TRP A 152 -3.56 -0.44 -15.15
N GLY A 153 -4.62 -0.99 -15.76
CA GLY A 153 -5.75 -1.56 -15.03
C GLY A 153 -5.32 -2.74 -14.15
N ALA A 154 -4.56 -3.69 -14.68
CA ALA A 154 -4.10 -4.85 -13.91
C ALA A 154 -3.10 -4.48 -12.81
N PHE A 155 -2.20 -3.51 -13.06
CA PHE A 155 -1.26 -2.99 -12.09
C PHE A 155 -1.95 -2.31 -10.90
N SER A 156 -2.97 -1.48 -11.17
CA SER A 156 -3.75 -0.83 -10.11
C SER A 156 -4.56 -1.84 -9.29
N LEU A 157 -5.14 -2.87 -9.90
CA LEU A 157 -5.76 -3.97 -9.16
C LEU A 157 -4.74 -4.80 -8.34
N MET A 158 -3.50 -4.93 -8.82
CA MET A 158 -2.42 -5.56 -8.05
C MET A 158 -1.98 -4.72 -6.85
N SER A 159 -2.00 -3.38 -6.94
CA SER A 159 -1.51 -2.51 -5.86
C SER A 159 -2.33 -2.58 -4.58
N ILE A 160 -3.60 -2.99 -4.69
CA ILE A 160 -4.56 -3.19 -3.59
C ILE A 160 -4.05 -4.18 -2.54
N ASP A 161 -3.55 -5.34 -3.01
CA ASP A 161 -3.18 -6.51 -2.21
C ASP A 161 -1.70 -6.88 -2.36
N GLY A 162 -1.22 -7.04 -3.60
CA GLY A 162 0.15 -7.47 -3.92
C GLY A 162 1.21 -6.45 -3.50
N LEU A 163 0.85 -5.16 -3.45
CA LEU A 163 1.70 -4.08 -2.94
C LEU A 163 1.21 -3.51 -1.59
N ALA A 164 0.26 -4.17 -0.90
CA ALA A 164 -0.28 -3.68 0.38
C ALA A 164 0.77 -3.55 1.49
N TRP A 165 1.90 -4.25 1.37
CA TRP A 165 3.05 -4.18 2.28
C TRP A 165 3.89 -2.88 2.13
N LEU A 166 3.64 -2.09 1.07
CA LEU A 166 4.26 -0.79 0.80
C LEU A 166 3.47 0.40 1.36
N ARG A 167 2.28 0.18 1.94
CA ARG A 167 1.49 1.26 2.59
C ARG A 167 2.33 1.94 3.69
N GLY A 168 2.29 3.27 3.72
CA GLY A 168 3.14 4.11 4.56
C GLY A 168 4.62 4.18 4.15
N ARG A 169 5.08 3.38 3.18
CA ARG A 169 6.47 3.31 2.70
C ARG A 169 6.64 3.98 1.33
N ARG A 170 6.07 5.19 1.18
CA ARG A 170 5.93 5.90 -0.10
C ARG A 170 7.22 5.99 -0.93
N MET A 171 8.38 6.21 -0.30
CA MET A 171 9.68 6.24 -1.00
C MET A 171 10.09 4.88 -1.58
N LEU A 172 9.83 3.78 -0.88
CA LEU A 172 10.12 2.43 -1.40
C LEU A 172 9.16 2.07 -2.55
N ALA A 173 7.88 2.46 -2.43
CA ALA A 173 6.92 2.34 -3.51
C ALA A 173 7.32 3.15 -4.75
N ALA A 174 7.82 4.38 -4.56
CA ALA A 174 8.32 5.22 -5.64
C ALA A 174 9.53 4.60 -6.34
N VAL A 175 10.53 4.12 -5.60
CA VAL A 175 11.72 3.46 -6.18
C VAL A 175 11.38 2.17 -6.93
N LEU A 176 10.46 1.36 -6.40
CA LEU A 176 9.99 0.14 -7.07
C LEU A 176 9.18 0.43 -8.34
N GLY A 177 8.39 1.51 -8.36
CA GLY A 177 7.74 2.00 -9.57
C GLY A 177 8.76 2.51 -10.60
N ALA A 178 9.67 3.38 -10.17
CA ALA A 178 10.69 4.03 -11.00
C ALA A 178 11.63 3.06 -11.70
N THR A 179 11.86 1.88 -11.12
CA THR A 179 12.73 0.84 -11.68
C THR A 179 11.94 -0.29 -12.34
N GLY A 180 10.90 -0.79 -11.67
CA GLY A 180 10.11 -1.93 -12.14
C GLY A 180 9.33 -1.66 -13.43
N ALA A 181 8.88 -0.42 -13.65
CA ALA A 181 8.19 -0.06 -14.88
C ALA A 181 9.14 0.01 -16.09
N PRO A 182 10.26 0.77 -16.12
CA PRO A 182 11.19 0.72 -17.24
C PRO A 182 11.65 -0.70 -17.65
N PHE A 183 11.92 -1.59 -16.68
CA PHE A 183 12.22 -3.00 -16.98
C PHE A 183 11.04 -3.77 -17.61
N ALA A 184 9.79 -3.43 -17.25
CA ALA A 184 8.60 -4.05 -17.84
C ALA A 184 8.36 -3.58 -19.29
N TYR A 185 8.56 -2.30 -19.61
CA TYR A 185 8.46 -1.82 -20.99
C TYR A 185 9.63 -2.33 -21.85
N PHE A 186 10.86 -2.31 -21.34
CA PHE A 186 12.03 -2.88 -22.02
C PHE A 186 11.81 -4.36 -22.36
N SER A 187 11.30 -5.17 -21.42
CA SER A 187 11.00 -6.58 -21.69
C SER A 187 9.80 -6.79 -22.62
N GLY A 188 8.82 -5.87 -22.65
CA GLY A 188 7.73 -5.90 -23.63
C GLY A 188 8.17 -5.57 -25.06
N ILE A 189 9.03 -4.56 -25.22
CA ILE A 189 9.61 -4.17 -26.51
C ILE A 189 10.57 -5.25 -27.02
N ALA A 190 11.41 -5.84 -26.16
CA ALA A 190 12.26 -6.97 -26.49
C ALA A 190 11.47 -8.25 -26.87
N LEU A 191 10.17 -8.31 -26.58
CA LEU A 191 9.23 -9.36 -27.01
C LEU A 191 8.39 -8.96 -28.24
N GLY A 192 8.60 -7.77 -28.82
CA GLY A 192 7.97 -7.33 -30.06
C GLY A 192 6.69 -6.49 -29.91
N ALA A 193 6.31 -6.05 -28.71
CA ALA A 193 5.08 -5.26 -28.50
C ALA A 193 5.15 -3.79 -29.01
N GLY A 194 6.31 -3.35 -29.53
CA GLY A 194 6.55 -2.00 -30.03
C GLY A 194 8.04 -1.72 -30.19
N SER A 195 8.41 -0.44 -30.26
CA SER A 195 9.80 0.06 -30.24
C SER A 195 9.88 1.43 -29.57
N GLU A 196 10.97 1.72 -28.86
CA GLU A 196 11.24 3.04 -28.28
C GLU A 196 12.10 3.93 -29.20
N ALA A 197 11.99 5.25 -29.05
CA ALA A 197 12.86 6.22 -29.72
C ALA A 197 14.07 6.67 -28.87
N GLY A 198 14.20 6.22 -27.61
CA GLY A 198 15.38 6.44 -26.79
C GLY A 198 15.15 6.63 -25.28
N VAL A 199 16.20 6.99 -24.55
CA VAL A 199 16.24 7.00 -23.08
C VAL A 199 15.19 7.92 -22.41
N ALA A 200 14.72 8.97 -23.10
CA ALA A 200 13.67 9.86 -22.61
C ALA A 200 12.36 9.11 -22.29
N PHE A 201 12.04 8.06 -23.06
CA PHE A 201 10.92 7.16 -22.81
C PHE A 201 11.04 6.52 -21.42
N TYR A 202 12.15 5.82 -21.17
CA TYR A 202 12.38 5.11 -19.91
C TYR A 202 12.45 6.02 -18.69
N LEU A 203 13.04 7.22 -18.82
CA LEU A 203 13.06 8.22 -17.75
C LEU A 203 11.65 8.72 -17.42
N THR A 204 10.81 8.93 -18.43
CA THR A 204 9.42 9.37 -18.29
C THR A 204 8.54 8.27 -17.69
N VAL A 205 8.64 7.05 -18.20
CA VAL A 205 8.01 5.84 -17.62
C VAL A 205 8.36 5.72 -16.14
N GLY A 206 9.66 5.80 -15.81
CA GLY A 206 10.14 5.75 -14.43
C GLY A 206 9.53 6.85 -13.56
N LEU A 207 9.53 8.11 -14.01
CA LEU A 207 8.98 9.24 -13.27
C LEU A 207 7.46 9.11 -13.02
N PHE A 208 6.69 8.70 -14.03
CA PHE A 208 5.24 8.49 -13.89
C PHE A 208 4.94 7.36 -12.91
N TYR A 209 5.62 6.21 -13.00
CA TYR A 209 5.40 5.10 -12.06
C TYR A 209 5.95 5.39 -10.65
N ALA A 210 6.97 6.24 -10.51
CA ALA A 210 7.43 6.73 -9.21
C ALA A 210 6.33 7.48 -8.44
N ALA A 211 5.47 8.22 -9.15
CA ALA A 211 4.30 8.88 -8.57
C ALA A 211 3.09 7.93 -8.46
N ALA A 212 2.74 7.21 -9.52
CA ALA A 212 1.53 6.38 -9.57
C ALA A 212 1.57 5.21 -8.56
N THR A 213 2.72 4.56 -8.37
CA THR A 213 2.85 3.40 -7.47
C THR A 213 2.47 3.73 -6.02
N PRO A 214 3.06 4.73 -5.34
CA PRO A 214 2.63 5.12 -4.00
C PRO A 214 1.18 5.63 -3.99
N LEU A 215 0.73 6.39 -5.00
CA LEU A 215 -0.64 6.90 -5.04
C LEU A 215 -1.69 5.78 -5.06
N LEU A 216 -1.52 4.76 -5.91
CA LEU A 216 -2.46 3.64 -6.01
C LEU A 216 -2.41 2.70 -4.80
N VAL A 217 -1.25 2.53 -4.16
CA VAL A 217 -1.10 1.78 -2.89
C VAL A 217 -1.79 2.50 -1.73
N GLU A 218 -1.61 3.82 -1.61
CA GLU A 218 -2.19 4.62 -0.53
C GLU A 218 -3.70 4.83 -0.73
N LEU A 219 -4.17 5.03 -1.97
CA LEU A 219 -5.61 5.05 -2.32
C LEU A 219 -6.28 3.72 -1.98
N GLY A 220 -5.64 2.60 -2.33
CA GLY A 220 -6.08 1.26 -1.97
C GLY A 220 -6.12 1.00 -0.46
N GLY A 221 -5.33 1.73 0.34
CA GLY A 221 -5.41 1.74 1.80
C GLY A 221 -6.53 2.65 2.34
N ALA A 222 -6.65 3.88 1.83
CA ALA A 222 -7.64 4.86 2.27
C ALA A 222 -9.09 4.38 2.05
N LEU A 223 -9.35 3.74 0.91
CA LEU A 223 -10.66 3.16 0.57
C LEU A 223 -10.99 1.86 1.32
N GLU A 224 -10.08 1.34 2.16
CA GLU A 224 -10.30 0.17 3.03
C GLU A 224 -11.00 0.57 4.35
N GLY A 225 -10.78 1.80 4.84
CA GLY A 225 -11.31 2.29 6.12
C GLY A 225 -12.46 3.30 6.02
N GLY A 226 -13.04 3.49 4.84
CA GLY A 226 -14.14 4.44 4.56
C GLY A 226 -15.36 3.77 3.93
N GLY A 227 -15.82 2.67 4.54
CA GLY A 227 -17.05 1.95 4.21
C GLY A 227 -18.18 2.29 5.16
#